data_AF-A0A3L7VNZ3-F1
#
_entry.id   AF-A0A3L7VNZ3-F1
#
_cell.length_a   1.000
_cell.length_b   1.000
_cell.length_c   1.000
_cell.angle_alpha   90.00
_cell.angle_beta   90.00
_cell.angle_gamma   90.00
#
_symmetry.space_group_name_H-M   'P 1'
#
loop_
_entity.id
_entity.type
_entity.pdbx_description
1 polymer ?
#
loop_
_entity_poly.entity_id
_entity_poly.type
_entity_poly.pdbx_seq_one_letter_code
_entity_poly.pdbx_strand_id
1 'polypeptide(L)'
;MPKSPAATVETPSDPAGTVAAADSCSDGLSRTAQLALAAHNLTVATKAQADGKKPNIMIIWGDDVGWNNPSAYNRGMMGYSTPNIDRVAKEGGLFTDWYGQQSCTAGRAAFITGQSPFRTGLLKVGLP
;
A
#
# COMPACT_ATOMS: atom_id res chain seq x y z
N MET A 1 -25.03 30.43 23.38
CA MET A 1 -25.31 29.86 22.05
C MET A 1 -24.85 28.41 22.04
N PRO A 2 -25.63 27.52 21.41
CA PRO A 2 -25.85 26.14 21.85
C PRO A 2 -24.75 25.15 21.46
N LYS A 3 -24.47 24.21 22.37
CA LYS A 3 -23.67 23.00 22.16
C LYS A 3 -24.47 22.05 21.26
N SER A 4 -23.96 21.73 20.07
CA SER A 4 -24.53 20.65 19.25
C SER A 4 -24.34 19.31 19.97
N PRO A 5 -25.36 18.43 20.04
CA PRO A 5 -25.27 17.15 20.72
C PRO A 5 -24.38 16.17 19.93
N ALA A 6 -23.64 15.34 20.66
CA ALA A 6 -22.89 14.22 20.14
C ALA A 6 -23.87 13.19 19.54
N ALA A 7 -23.66 12.81 18.29
CA ALA A 7 -24.39 11.70 17.68
C ALA A 7 -23.83 10.38 18.25
N THR A 8 -24.61 9.74 19.10
CA THR A 8 -24.41 8.35 19.51
C THR A 8 -24.77 7.45 18.33
N VAL A 9 -23.77 6.86 17.68
CA VAL A 9 -24.00 5.75 16.74
C VAL A 9 -24.05 4.47 17.55
N GLU A 10 -25.23 3.85 17.58
CA GLU A 10 -25.45 2.51 18.09
C GLU A 10 -24.60 1.51 17.31
N THR A 11 -23.85 0.68 18.03
CA THR A 11 -23.19 -0.51 17.48
C THR A 11 -24.26 -1.59 17.27
N PRO A 12 -24.46 -2.12 16.05
CA PRO A 12 -25.27 -3.31 15.88
C PRO A 12 -24.53 -4.50 16.50
N SER A 13 -25.18 -5.13 17.46
CA SER A 13 -24.78 -6.38 18.09
C SER A 13 -25.37 -7.55 17.31
N ASP A 14 -24.48 -8.46 16.91
CA ASP A 14 -24.70 -9.88 16.59
C ASP A 14 -25.57 -10.27 15.37
N PRO A 15 -25.44 -11.49 14.78
CA PRO A 15 -24.77 -12.68 15.31
C PRO A 15 -23.79 -13.38 14.34
N ALA A 16 -23.12 -14.38 14.90
CA ALA A 16 -22.31 -15.39 14.21
C ALA A 16 -22.93 -15.86 12.87
N GLY A 17 -22.47 -15.28 11.77
CA GLY A 17 -22.67 -15.75 10.41
C GLY A 17 -21.41 -16.47 9.96
N THR A 18 -21.55 -17.75 9.70
CA THR A 18 -20.54 -18.67 9.14
C THR A 18 -19.80 -18.00 7.98
N VAL A 19 -18.53 -17.63 8.19
CA VAL A 19 -17.66 -17.25 7.07
C VAL A 19 -17.46 -18.50 6.23
N ALA A 20 -18.13 -18.52 5.07
CA ALA A 20 -17.90 -19.54 4.05
C ALA A 20 -16.40 -19.63 3.78
N ALA A 21 -15.89 -20.87 3.72
CA ALA A 21 -14.51 -21.17 3.39
C ALA A 21 -14.09 -20.35 2.16
N ALA A 22 -12.91 -19.75 2.21
CA ALA A 22 -12.27 -19.22 1.03
C ALA A 22 -12.18 -20.35 0.00
N ASP A 23 -12.95 -20.28 -1.08
CA ASP A 23 -12.72 -21.09 -2.28
C ASP A 23 -11.24 -20.89 -2.64
N SER A 24 -10.48 -21.97 -2.53
CA SER A 24 -9.05 -21.87 -2.73
C SER A 24 -8.83 -21.66 -4.23
N CYS A 25 -7.92 -20.77 -4.62
CA CYS A 25 -7.53 -20.53 -6.02
C CYS A 25 -7.00 -21.78 -6.76
N SER A 26 -7.10 -22.98 -6.18
CA SER A 26 -6.55 -24.23 -6.66
C SER A 26 -7.59 -25.27 -7.13
N ASP A 27 -8.89 -24.97 -7.00
CA ASP A 27 -9.99 -25.94 -7.19
C ASP A 27 -10.24 -26.39 -8.65
N GLY A 28 -9.44 -25.90 -9.60
CA GLY A 28 -9.47 -26.33 -11.01
C GLY A 28 -8.11 -26.71 -11.61
N LEU A 29 -7.02 -26.69 -10.84
CA LEU A 29 -5.68 -26.98 -11.35
C LEU A 29 -5.31 -28.47 -11.18
N SER A 30 -4.81 -29.09 -12.25
CA SER A 30 -4.22 -30.43 -12.18
C SER A 30 -3.17 -30.51 -11.06
N ARG A 31 -3.09 -31.64 -10.34
CA ARG A 31 -2.10 -31.88 -9.27
C ARG A 31 -0.66 -31.59 -9.73
N THR A 32 -0.36 -31.80 -11.01
CA THR A 32 0.93 -31.46 -11.62
C THR A 32 1.19 -29.95 -11.66
N ALA A 33 0.15 -29.14 -11.91
CA ALA A 33 0.24 -27.68 -11.92
C ALA A 33 0.37 -27.10 -10.50
N GLN A 34 -0.30 -27.71 -9.51
CA GLN A 34 -0.14 -27.34 -8.10
C GLN A 34 1.29 -27.60 -7.61
N LEU A 35 1.87 -28.76 -7.95
CA LEU A 35 3.26 -29.09 -7.62
C LEU A 35 4.26 -28.16 -8.33
N ALA A 36 4.00 -27.80 -9.60
CA ALA A 36 4.85 -26.87 -10.34
C ALA A 36 4.82 -25.46 -9.74
N LEU A 37 3.65 -24.95 -9.35
CA LEU A 37 3.51 -23.64 -8.70
C LEU A 37 4.18 -23.62 -7.32
N ALA A 38 4.02 -24.68 -6.53
CA ALA A 38 4.68 -24.83 -5.25
C ALA A 38 6.22 -24.88 -5.39
N ALA A 39 6.72 -25.63 -6.37
CA ALA A 39 8.15 -25.70 -6.67
C ALA A 39 8.71 -24.34 -7.15
N HIS A 40 7.94 -23.61 -7.95
CA HIS A 40 8.31 -22.26 -8.40
C HIS A 40 8.42 -21.28 -7.22
N ASN A 41 7.41 -21.26 -6.33
CA ASN A 41 7.42 -20.40 -5.14
C ASN A 41 8.59 -20.72 -4.20
N LEU A 42 8.92 -22.01 -4.01
CA LEU A 42 10.09 -22.42 -3.23
C LEU A 42 11.41 -21.98 -3.87
N THR A 43 11.50 -22.03 -5.20
CA THR A 43 12.68 -21.57 -5.94
C THR A 43 12.86 -20.05 -5.85
N VAL A 44 11.77 -19.28 -5.89
CA VAL A 44 11.81 -17.82 -5.69
C VAL A 44 12.24 -17.46 -4.27
N ALA A 45 11.69 -18.14 -3.26
CA ALA A 45 12.06 -17.91 -1.86
C ALA A 45 13.54 -18.23 -1.57
N THR A 46 14.06 -19.32 -2.13
CA THR A 46 15.48 -19.70 -1.97
C THR A 46 16.43 -18.75 -2.69
N LYS A 47 16.06 -18.22 -3.87
CA LYS A 47 16.89 -17.24 -4.60
C LYS A 47 16.99 -15.89 -3.88
N ALA A 48 15.94 -15.46 -3.19
CA ALA A 48 15.97 -14.26 -2.35
C ALA A 48 16.94 -14.38 -1.15
N GLN A 49 17.19 -15.62 -0.70
CA GLN A 49 18.09 -15.91 0.42
C GLN A 49 19.54 -16.22 0.00
N ALA A 50 19.75 -16.65 -1.26
CA ALA A 50 20.99 -17.29 -1.72
C ALA A 50 22.20 -16.37 -1.82
N ASP A 51 22.02 -15.04 -1.96
CA ASP A 51 23.15 -14.16 -2.22
C ASP A 51 23.89 -13.69 -0.96
N GLY A 52 23.37 -13.93 0.25
CA GLY A 52 23.98 -13.51 1.53
C GLY A 52 24.25 -12.00 1.66
N LYS A 53 23.95 -11.23 0.61
CA LYS A 53 24.11 -9.79 0.50
C LYS A 53 22.82 -9.15 0.95
N LYS A 54 22.93 -8.19 1.87
CA LYS A 54 21.80 -7.37 2.30
C LYS A 54 21.17 -6.71 1.06
N PRO A 55 19.84 -6.78 0.88
CA PRO A 55 19.18 -6.13 -0.24
C PRO A 55 19.40 -4.62 -0.18
N ASN A 56 19.62 -4.01 -1.34
CA ASN A 56 19.68 -2.56 -1.47
C ASN A 56 18.26 -2.00 -1.58
N ILE A 57 17.92 -1.04 -0.71
CA ILE A 57 16.58 -0.43 -0.68
C ILE A 57 16.71 0.98 -1.26
N MET A 58 16.06 1.24 -2.40
CA MET A 58 15.97 2.55 -3.03
C MET A 58 14.55 3.09 -2.85
N ILE A 59 14.43 4.30 -2.29
CA ILE A 59 13.15 4.99 -2.10
C ILE A 59 13.15 6.20 -3.04
N ILE A 60 12.14 6.27 -3.92
CA ILE A 60 11.91 7.39 -4.83
C ILE A 60 10.56 8.00 -4.48
N TRP A 61 10.56 9.32 -4.26
CA TRP A 61 9.35 10.07 -3.93
C TRP A 61 9.20 11.30 -4.81
N GLY A 62 7.96 11.61 -5.16
CA GLY A 62 7.59 12.89 -5.77
C GLY A 62 7.06 13.85 -4.71
N ASP A 63 7.47 15.12 -4.81
CA ASP A 63 6.90 16.23 -4.03
C ASP A 63 5.68 16.78 -4.77
N ASP A 64 4.62 17.13 -4.05
CA ASP A 64 3.34 17.61 -4.62
C ASP A 64 2.72 16.72 -5.73
N VAL A 65 2.97 15.40 -5.65
CA VAL A 65 2.38 14.43 -6.58
C VAL A 65 1.07 13.89 -6.02
N GLY A 66 -0.03 14.19 -6.70
CA GLY A 66 -1.36 13.68 -6.36
C GLY A 66 -1.55 12.20 -6.73
N TRP A 67 -2.56 11.57 -6.13
CA TRP A 67 -2.95 10.17 -6.38
C TRP A 67 -3.10 9.84 -7.87
N ASN A 68 -3.76 10.73 -8.60
CA ASN A 68 -4.06 10.53 -10.02
C ASN A 68 -2.90 10.89 -10.95
N ASN A 69 -1.77 11.43 -10.47
CA ASN A 69 -0.68 11.92 -11.31
C ASN A 69 0.12 10.80 -12.00
N PRO A 70 0.35 9.61 -11.41
CA PRO A 70 0.93 8.49 -12.14
C PRO A 70 -0.12 7.78 -13.01
N SER A 71 0.23 7.47 -14.27
CA SER A 71 -0.71 6.79 -15.17
C SER A 71 -1.07 5.36 -14.73
N ALA A 72 -0.24 4.74 -13.90
CA ALA A 72 -0.56 3.49 -13.22
C ALA A 72 -1.87 3.55 -12.40
N TYR A 73 -2.17 4.69 -11.77
CA TYR A 73 -3.39 4.85 -10.95
C TYR A 73 -4.59 5.32 -11.75
N ASN A 74 -4.40 6.28 -12.67
CA ASN A 74 -5.49 6.78 -13.50
C ASN A 74 -5.80 5.88 -14.72
N ARG A 75 -5.02 4.81 -14.94
CA ARG A 75 -5.19 3.84 -16.04
C ARG A 75 -5.29 4.48 -17.43
N GLY A 76 -4.56 5.58 -17.64
CA GLY A 76 -4.52 6.32 -18.90
C GLY A 76 -5.70 7.28 -19.13
N MET A 77 -6.60 7.45 -18.15
CA MET A 77 -7.78 8.32 -18.28
C MET A 77 -7.41 9.80 -18.47
N MET A 78 -6.24 10.23 -17.98
CA MET A 78 -5.80 11.62 -18.05
C MET A 78 -4.99 11.96 -19.31
N GLY A 79 -4.84 11.01 -20.25
CA GLY A 79 -4.19 11.23 -21.56
C GLY A 79 -2.66 11.30 -21.54
N TYR A 80 -2.01 11.36 -20.37
CA TYR A 80 -0.57 11.21 -20.23
C TYR A 80 -0.18 9.80 -19.77
N SER A 81 1.02 9.37 -20.12
CA SER A 81 1.60 8.09 -19.71
C SER A 81 2.98 8.29 -19.10
N THR A 82 3.24 7.60 -17.99
CA THR A 82 4.51 7.54 -17.27
C THR A 82 5.14 6.15 -17.44
N PRO A 83 5.73 5.83 -18.61
CA PRO A 83 6.11 4.46 -18.94
C PRO A 83 7.12 3.85 -17.97
N ASN A 84 8.04 4.64 -17.42
CA ASN A 84 9.03 4.18 -16.45
C ASN A 84 8.41 3.82 -15.09
N ILE A 85 7.45 4.62 -14.62
CA ILE A 85 6.77 4.39 -13.33
C ILE A 85 5.79 3.22 -13.48
N ASP A 86 5.07 3.17 -14.61
CA ASP A 86 4.13 2.10 -14.92
C ASP A 86 4.83 0.75 -15.03
N ARG A 87 6.06 0.72 -15.55
CA ARG A 87 6.88 -0.50 -15.57
C ARG A 87 7.18 -1.00 -14.16
N VAL A 88 7.57 -0.11 -13.24
CA VAL A 88 7.83 -0.48 -11.84
C VAL A 88 6.55 -1.00 -11.16
N ALA A 89 5.40 -0.39 -11.42
CA ALA A 89 4.12 -0.85 -10.89
C ALA A 89 3.71 -2.24 -11.43
N LYS A 90 3.99 -2.54 -12.70
CA LYS A 90 3.68 -3.83 -13.34
C LYS A 90 4.62 -4.96 -12.93
N GLU A 91 5.91 -4.66 -12.77
CA GLU A 91 6.92 -5.65 -12.35
C GLU A 91 6.88 -5.91 -10.83
N GLY A 92 6.38 -4.95 -10.05
CA GLY A 92 6.26 -5.03 -8.60
C GLY A 92 4.81 -5.14 -8.14
N GLY A 93 4.45 -4.26 -7.20
CA GLY A 93 3.08 -4.15 -6.67
C GLY A 93 2.60 -2.70 -6.70
N LEU A 94 1.30 -2.52 -6.86
CA LEU A 94 0.62 -1.23 -6.81
C LEU A 94 -0.23 -1.16 -5.54
N PHE A 95 -0.01 -0.16 -4.69
CA PHE A 95 -0.79 0.06 -3.47
C PHE A 95 -1.99 0.95 -3.78
N THR A 96 -3.21 0.42 -3.70
CA THR A 96 -4.46 1.15 -4.00
C THR A 96 -4.90 2.11 -2.89
N ASP A 97 -4.39 1.91 -1.68
CA ASP A 97 -4.79 2.68 -0.51
C ASP A 97 -3.54 3.10 0.26
N TRP A 98 -3.14 4.37 0.09
CA TRP A 98 -2.06 4.98 0.85
C TRP A 98 -2.44 6.40 1.27
N TYR A 99 -2.08 6.75 2.51
CA TYR A 99 -2.43 8.03 3.11
C TYR A 99 -1.15 8.81 3.43
N GLY A 100 -1.11 10.06 2.93
CA GLY A 100 -0.04 11.01 3.17
C GLY A 100 -0.41 12.07 4.21
N GLN A 101 0.61 12.70 4.77
CA GLN A 101 0.44 13.90 5.59
C GLN A 101 0.28 15.13 4.70
N GLN A 102 -0.52 16.10 5.16
CA GLN A 102 -0.87 17.32 4.40
C GLN A 102 0.28 18.34 4.28
N SER A 103 1.48 18.01 4.76
CA SER A 103 2.63 18.91 4.82
C SER A 103 3.88 18.16 4.40
N CYS A 104 4.70 18.79 3.55
CA CYS A 104 5.95 18.20 3.06
C CYS A 104 6.94 17.88 4.20
N THR A 105 7.00 18.74 5.22
CA THR A 105 7.78 18.51 6.45
C THR A 105 7.21 17.37 7.27
N ALA A 106 5.88 17.33 7.46
CA ALA A 106 5.24 16.28 8.24
C ALA A 106 5.32 14.90 7.57
N GLY A 107 5.15 14.84 6.25
CA GLY A 107 5.25 13.61 5.47
C GLY A 107 6.65 13.02 5.47
N ARG A 108 7.68 13.84 5.22
CA ARG A 108 9.08 13.41 5.31
C ARG A 108 9.46 13.01 6.73
N ALA A 109 9.06 13.78 7.74
CA ALA A 109 9.32 13.46 9.13
C ALA A 109 8.69 12.13 9.55
N ALA A 110 7.42 11.89 9.19
CA ALA A 110 6.71 10.67 9.53
C ALA A 110 7.36 9.43 8.91
N PHE A 111 7.88 9.54 7.69
CA PHE A 111 8.55 8.43 7.03
C PHE A 111 9.94 8.14 7.57
N ILE A 112 10.75 9.18 7.81
CA ILE A 112 12.11 9.01 8.34
C ILE A 112 12.06 8.48 9.78
N THR A 113 11.14 8.99 10.60
CA THR A 113 11.04 8.60 12.01
C THR A 113 10.15 7.38 12.24
N GLY A 114 9.30 7.03 11.28
CA GLY A 114 8.26 6.01 11.46
C GLY A 114 7.23 6.36 12.53
N GLN A 115 7.12 7.64 12.91
CA GLN A 115 6.24 8.11 13.98
C GLN A 115 5.16 9.04 13.40
N SER A 116 4.01 9.10 14.08
CA SER A 116 3.00 10.10 13.74
C SER A 116 3.60 11.50 13.92
N PRO A 117 3.38 12.44 12.97
CA PRO A 117 3.94 13.78 13.12
C PRO A 117 3.41 14.52 14.36
N PHE A 118 2.28 14.06 14.92
CA PHE A 118 1.77 14.54 16.20
C PHE A 118 2.77 14.34 17.34
N ARG A 119 3.50 13.21 17.34
CA ARG A 119 4.49 12.88 18.36
C ARG A 119 5.83 13.59 18.14
N THR A 120 6.17 13.90 16.89
CA THR A 120 7.44 14.59 16.56
C THR A 120 7.32 16.11 16.59
N GLY A 121 6.10 16.66 16.64
CA GLY A 121 5.85 18.11 16.62
C GLY A 121 6.07 18.77 15.26
N LEU A 122 6.49 18.01 14.24
CA LEU A 122 6.79 18.50 12.89
C LEU A 122 5.53 18.51 12.01
N LEU A 123 4.45 19.11 12.49
CA LEU A 123 3.13 19.09 11.86
C LEU A 123 2.99 20.11 10.72
N LYS A 124 3.63 21.27 10.83
CA LYS A 124 3.57 22.36 9.84
C LYS A 124 4.88 23.14 9.85
N VAL A 125 5.31 23.62 8.67
CA VAL A 125 6.28 24.72 8.60
C VAL A 125 5.59 25.90 9.26
N GLY A 126 6.18 26.44 10.34
CA GLY A 126 5.63 27.58 11.06
C GLY A 126 5.21 28.67 10.09
N LEU A 127 3.95 29.09 10.20
CA LEU A 127 3.54 30.36 9.60
C LEU A 127 4.41 31.46 10.23
N PRO A 128 4.89 32.46 9.46
CA PRO A 128 5.47 33.66 10.05
C PRO A 128 4.45 34.36 10.97
#